data_AF-A0A6G7A3W0-F1
#
_entry.id   AF-A0A6G7A3W0-F1
#
_cell.length_a   1.000
_cell.length_b   1.000
_cell.length_c   1.000
_cell.angle_alpha   90.00
_cell.angle_beta   90.00
_cell.angle_gamma   90.00
#
_symmetry.space_group_name_H-M   'P 1'
#
loop_
_entity.id
_entity.type
_entity.pdbx_description
1 polymer ?
#
loop_
_entity_poly.entity_id
_entity_poly.type
_entity_poly.pdbx_seq_one_letter_code
_entity_poly.pdbx_strand_id
1 'polypeptide(L)'
;MQLSSLTAVSPVDGRYAGKTQALRPIFSEYGLIRARALVEVRWLQRLAAHNAISEVPAFSAEANAVLNALAENFTLEHAERVKEIERTTNHDVKAIEYLLKEQAAKLPELAKVSEFIHFACTSEDINNLSHALMLREGRDEVMLPLMRQTANAIRELAIRFAEVPMLSRTHGQPASPTTLGKELANVVYRLERQIAQVAAVPLLGKINGAVGNYNAHLSAYPDIDWEANARAFIEDELGLAFNPYTTQIEPHDYIAELFDAIARFNTILIDFDRDVWGYISLGYFKQKTIAGEIGSSTMPHKVNPIDFENSEGNLGIANALFQHLASKLPISRWQRDLTDSTVLRNLGVGFAHSVIAYEASLKGISKLELNAQKIAEDLDACWEVLAEPIQTVMRRYNIENPYEKLKELTRGKGISPEALQTFIDGLDMPAAAKAELKQLTPANYIGNAVAQAKRI
;
A
#
# COMPACT_ATOMS: atom_id res chain seq x y z
N MET A 1 18.08 9.60 -28.41
CA MET A 1 17.81 8.17 -28.17
C MET A 1 16.31 7.99 -28.04
N GLN A 2 15.72 6.92 -28.58
CA GLN A 2 14.28 6.64 -28.41
C GLN A 2 14.01 6.01 -27.04
N LEU A 3 12.78 6.15 -26.53
CA LEU A 3 12.37 5.54 -25.26
C LEU A 3 12.33 4.01 -25.39
N SER A 4 12.94 3.32 -24.43
CA SER A 4 12.93 1.87 -24.23
C SER A 4 13.15 1.59 -22.74
N SER A 5 12.97 0.35 -22.27
CA SER A 5 13.28 0.02 -20.86
C SER A 5 14.74 0.24 -20.47
N LEU A 6 15.68 0.22 -21.43
CA LEU A 6 17.10 0.48 -21.20
C LEU A 6 17.44 1.98 -21.17
N THR A 7 16.62 2.81 -21.80
CA THR A 7 16.85 4.25 -21.98
C THR A 7 15.88 5.12 -21.19
N ALA A 8 14.93 4.51 -20.47
CA ALA A 8 14.02 5.20 -19.57
C ALA A 8 14.80 5.87 -18.43
N VAL A 9 14.44 7.13 -18.14
CA VAL A 9 15.06 7.90 -17.05
C VAL A 9 14.63 7.35 -15.70
N SER A 10 13.32 7.09 -15.53
CA SER A 10 12.81 6.49 -14.31
C SER A 10 12.98 4.97 -14.33
N PRO A 11 13.47 4.35 -13.24
CA PRO A 11 13.63 2.90 -13.19
C PRO A 11 12.28 2.16 -13.16
N VAL A 12 11.17 2.83 -12.81
CA VAL A 12 9.82 2.23 -12.81
C VAL A 12 9.37 1.82 -14.21
N ASP A 13 9.79 2.56 -15.24
CA ASP A 13 9.54 2.25 -16.66
C ASP A 13 10.74 1.60 -17.34
N GLY A 14 11.87 1.50 -16.62
CA GLY A 14 13.12 0.95 -17.10
C GLY A 14 13.41 -0.43 -16.53
N ARG A 15 14.38 -0.50 -15.61
CA ARG A 15 14.83 -1.73 -14.95
C ARG A 15 13.69 -2.56 -14.34
N TYR A 16 12.65 -1.90 -13.83
CA TYR A 16 11.54 -2.54 -13.14
C TYR A 16 10.24 -2.57 -13.96
N ALA A 17 10.30 -2.23 -15.25
CA ALA A 17 9.15 -2.20 -16.16
C ALA A 17 8.29 -3.48 -16.13
N GLY A 18 8.92 -4.65 -15.96
CA GLY A 18 8.21 -5.93 -15.89
C GLY A 18 7.34 -6.09 -14.63
N LYS A 19 7.67 -5.38 -13.55
CA LYS A 19 6.93 -5.41 -12.27
C LYS A 19 5.77 -4.41 -12.24
N THR A 20 5.88 -3.33 -13.00
CA THR A 20 4.96 -2.19 -12.96
C THR A 20 3.97 -2.18 -14.12
N GLN A 21 3.95 -3.23 -14.95
CA GLN A 21 3.14 -3.30 -16.16
C GLN A 21 1.64 -3.10 -15.90
N ALA A 22 1.11 -3.65 -14.80
CA ALA A 22 -0.29 -3.51 -14.42
C ALA A 22 -0.72 -2.06 -14.14
N LEU A 23 0.23 -1.17 -13.81
CA LEU A 23 -0.04 0.24 -13.53
C LEU A 23 -0.12 1.10 -14.79
N ARG A 24 0.43 0.63 -15.93
CA ARG A 24 0.43 1.36 -17.20
C ARG A 24 -0.97 1.70 -17.72
N PRO A 25 -1.93 0.74 -17.80
CA PRO A 25 -3.27 1.09 -18.25
C PRO A 25 -4.00 2.04 -17.29
N ILE A 26 -3.54 2.19 -16.05
CA ILE A 26 -4.20 2.95 -14.99
C ILE A 26 -3.64 4.38 -14.90
N PHE A 27 -2.34 4.53 -14.59
CA PHE A 27 -1.75 5.79 -14.17
C PHE A 27 -0.91 6.50 -15.24
N SER A 28 -0.73 5.89 -16.41
CA SER A 28 -0.06 6.57 -17.52
C SER A 28 -0.95 7.64 -18.16
N GLU A 29 -0.38 8.43 -19.08
CA GLU A 29 -1.16 9.35 -19.91
C GLU A 29 -2.30 8.63 -20.65
N TYR A 30 -2.05 7.42 -21.15
CA TYR A 30 -3.07 6.57 -21.76
C TYR A 30 -4.20 6.25 -20.77
N GLY A 31 -3.85 5.86 -19.54
CA GLY A 31 -4.83 5.53 -18.51
C GLY A 31 -5.69 6.73 -18.10
N LEU A 32 -5.09 7.91 -18.01
CA LEU A 32 -5.80 9.15 -17.77
C LEU A 32 -6.77 9.48 -18.91
N ILE A 33 -6.33 9.39 -20.17
CA ILE A 33 -7.18 9.64 -21.34
C ILE A 33 -8.36 8.65 -21.38
N ARG A 34 -8.08 7.35 -21.15
CA ARG A 34 -9.10 6.30 -21.06
C ARG A 34 -10.14 6.62 -19.99
N ALA A 35 -9.71 6.95 -18.78
CA ALA A 35 -10.61 7.28 -17.68
C ALA A 35 -11.47 8.52 -17.97
N ARG A 36 -10.88 9.55 -18.58
CA ARG A 36 -11.63 10.75 -19.00
C ARG A 36 -12.67 10.45 -20.06
N ALA A 37 -12.33 9.62 -21.06
CA ALA A 37 -13.27 9.19 -22.08
C ALA A 37 -14.45 8.41 -21.49
N LEU A 38 -14.19 7.53 -20.53
CA LEU A 38 -15.23 6.82 -19.77
C LEU A 38 -16.17 7.81 -19.06
N VAL A 39 -15.65 8.78 -18.31
CA VAL A 39 -16.47 9.75 -17.57
C VAL A 39 -17.34 10.58 -18.51
N GLU A 40 -16.79 11.09 -19.61
CA GLU A 40 -17.55 11.87 -20.60
C GLU A 40 -18.65 11.06 -21.28
N VAL A 41 -18.37 9.81 -21.65
CA VAL A 41 -19.38 8.90 -22.21
C VAL A 41 -20.52 8.70 -21.22
N ARG A 42 -20.20 8.39 -19.96
CA ARG A 42 -21.20 8.14 -18.92
C ARG A 42 -22.00 9.42 -18.66
N TRP A 43 -21.38 10.59 -18.65
CA TRP A 43 -22.08 11.86 -18.47
C TRP A 43 -23.10 12.12 -19.59
N LEU A 44 -22.73 11.90 -20.86
CA LEU A 44 -23.67 12.03 -21.96
C LEU A 44 -24.85 11.04 -21.84
N GLN A 45 -24.58 9.80 -21.44
CA GLN A 45 -25.63 8.80 -21.19
C GLN A 45 -26.56 9.21 -20.04
N ARG A 46 -26.00 9.78 -18.96
CA ARG A 46 -26.78 10.33 -17.83
C ARG A 46 -27.74 11.42 -18.30
N LEU A 47 -27.26 12.37 -19.11
CA LEU A 47 -28.09 13.45 -19.64
C LEU A 47 -29.20 12.89 -20.53
N ALA A 48 -28.90 11.92 -21.40
CA ALA A 48 -29.89 11.27 -22.26
C ALA A 48 -30.96 10.49 -21.48
N ALA A 49 -30.59 9.92 -20.32
CA ALA A 49 -31.52 9.20 -19.45
C ALA A 49 -32.38 10.14 -18.58
N HIS A 50 -32.08 11.44 -18.54
CA HIS A 50 -32.78 12.39 -17.68
C HIS A 50 -34.05 12.94 -18.36
N ASN A 51 -35.23 12.53 -17.87
CA ASN A 51 -36.52 12.85 -18.48
C ASN A 51 -36.81 14.37 -18.69
N ALA A 52 -36.18 15.25 -17.92
CA ALA A 52 -36.36 16.69 -18.06
C ALA A 52 -35.45 17.35 -19.13
N ILE A 53 -34.51 16.61 -19.72
CA ILE A 53 -33.59 17.10 -20.76
C ILE A 53 -34.10 16.61 -22.11
N SER A 54 -35.05 17.33 -22.68
CA SER A 54 -35.75 16.90 -23.92
C SER A 54 -34.89 16.97 -25.19
N GLU A 55 -33.87 17.82 -25.15
CA GLU A 55 -32.90 18.07 -26.22
C GLU A 55 -31.94 16.90 -26.43
N VAL A 56 -31.81 16.02 -25.42
CA VAL A 56 -31.06 14.77 -25.49
C VAL A 56 -32.03 13.63 -25.18
N PRO A 57 -32.77 13.11 -26.17
CA PRO A 57 -33.68 12.01 -25.94
C PRO A 57 -32.93 10.75 -25.51
N ALA A 58 -33.64 9.86 -24.81
CA ALA A 58 -33.09 8.57 -24.39
C ALA A 58 -32.50 7.80 -25.59
N PHE A 59 -31.25 7.37 -25.43
CA PHE A 59 -30.51 6.71 -26.49
C PHE A 59 -31.04 5.33 -26.83
N SER A 60 -31.03 5.01 -28.12
CA SER A 60 -31.27 3.67 -28.63
C SER A 60 -30.22 2.67 -28.11
N ALA A 61 -30.51 1.37 -28.25
CA ALA A 61 -29.56 0.31 -27.93
C ALA A 61 -28.28 0.40 -28.78
N GLU A 62 -28.40 0.85 -30.04
CA GLU A 62 -27.27 1.03 -30.96
C GLU A 62 -26.38 2.20 -30.51
N ALA A 63 -26.97 3.35 -30.17
CA ALA A 63 -26.25 4.50 -29.66
C ALA A 63 -25.50 4.18 -28.35
N ASN A 64 -26.17 3.50 -27.42
CA ASN A 64 -25.52 3.02 -26.19
C ASN A 64 -24.40 2.01 -26.47
N ALA A 65 -24.56 1.12 -27.45
CA ALA A 65 -23.51 0.17 -27.81
C ALA A 65 -22.26 0.87 -28.37
N VAL A 66 -22.42 1.91 -29.21
CA VAL A 66 -21.30 2.70 -29.74
C VAL A 66 -20.55 3.41 -28.61
N LEU A 67 -21.27 4.04 -27.68
CA LEU A 67 -20.69 4.74 -26.54
C LEU A 67 -19.99 3.78 -25.57
N ASN A 68 -20.62 2.66 -25.23
CA ASN A 68 -20.05 1.63 -24.37
C ASN A 68 -18.79 1.01 -24.98
N ALA A 69 -18.77 0.78 -26.31
CA ALA A 69 -17.58 0.26 -26.98
C ALA A 69 -16.37 1.19 -26.80
N LEU A 70 -16.56 2.51 -26.85
CA LEU A 70 -15.48 3.46 -26.61
C LEU A 70 -15.04 3.49 -25.14
N ALA A 71 -16.00 3.42 -24.21
CA ALA A 71 -15.73 3.45 -22.78
C ALA A 71 -15.04 2.17 -22.26
N GLU A 72 -15.41 1.00 -22.78
CA GLU A 72 -14.97 -0.31 -22.31
C GLU A 72 -13.79 -0.87 -23.12
N ASN A 73 -13.69 -0.53 -24.41
CA ASN A 73 -12.64 -0.99 -25.32
C ASN A 73 -11.83 0.19 -25.88
N PHE A 74 -11.48 1.14 -25.02
CA PHE A 74 -10.56 2.22 -25.38
C PHE A 74 -9.20 1.62 -25.80
N THR A 75 -8.58 2.14 -26.86
CA THR A 75 -7.36 1.57 -27.47
C THR A 75 -6.26 2.61 -27.56
N LEU A 76 -5.03 2.17 -27.83
CA LEU A 76 -3.88 3.07 -27.95
C LEU A 76 -4.07 4.06 -29.11
N GLU A 77 -4.67 3.62 -30.21
CA GLU A 77 -4.96 4.46 -31.38
C GLU A 77 -5.93 5.60 -31.01
N HIS A 78 -6.91 5.35 -30.13
CA HIS A 78 -7.76 6.41 -29.60
C HIS A 78 -6.97 7.43 -28.78
N ALA A 79 -6.04 6.98 -27.92
CA ALA A 79 -5.18 7.89 -27.16
C ALA A 79 -4.25 8.71 -28.07
N GLU A 80 -3.66 8.08 -29.09
CA GLU A 80 -2.83 8.76 -30.08
C GLU A 80 -3.63 9.83 -30.82
N ARG A 81 -4.87 9.52 -31.21
CA ARG A 81 -5.78 10.50 -31.83
C ARG A 81 -6.06 11.70 -30.91
N VAL A 82 -6.25 11.47 -29.61
CA VAL A 82 -6.37 12.58 -28.63
C VAL A 82 -5.11 13.44 -28.62
N LYS A 83 -3.91 12.85 -28.60
CA LYS A 83 -2.66 13.63 -28.64
C LYS A 83 -2.47 14.38 -29.95
N GLU A 84 -2.95 13.86 -31.08
CA GLU A 84 -2.96 14.58 -32.36
C GLU A 84 -3.83 15.84 -32.30
N ILE A 85 -5.05 15.71 -31.77
CA ILE A 85 -5.97 16.84 -31.60
C ILE A 85 -5.39 17.87 -30.62
N GLU A 86 -4.79 17.41 -29.53
CA GLU A 86 -4.18 18.25 -28.49
C GLU A 86 -3.05 19.14 -29.05
N ARG A 87 -2.30 18.69 -30.06
CA ARG A 87 -1.28 19.53 -30.73
C ARG A 87 -1.86 20.81 -31.31
N THR A 88 -3.14 20.81 -31.66
CA THR A 88 -3.86 22.00 -32.14
C THR A 88 -4.53 22.76 -31.00
N THR A 89 -5.16 22.08 -30.05
CA THR A 89 -5.94 22.74 -28.99
C THR A 89 -5.10 23.25 -27.82
N ASN A 90 -3.91 22.68 -27.61
CA ASN A 90 -3.06 22.85 -26.43
C ASN A 90 -3.84 22.66 -25.10
N HIS A 91 -4.86 21.79 -25.14
CA HIS A 91 -5.74 21.49 -24.01
C HIS A 91 -6.25 20.05 -24.10
N ASP A 92 -5.85 19.22 -23.14
CA ASP A 92 -6.05 17.76 -23.16
C ASP A 92 -7.53 17.33 -23.03
N VAL A 93 -8.30 17.89 -22.10
CA VAL A 93 -9.73 17.55 -21.95
C VAL A 93 -10.55 17.99 -23.18
N LYS A 94 -10.25 19.15 -23.76
CA LYS A 94 -10.91 19.59 -25.01
C LYS A 94 -10.61 18.66 -26.19
N ALA A 95 -9.42 18.05 -26.21
CA ALA A 95 -9.08 17.07 -27.24
C ALA A 95 -9.90 15.77 -27.10
N ILE A 96 -10.27 15.38 -25.88
CA ILE A 96 -11.16 14.25 -25.63
C ILE A 96 -12.59 14.54 -26.08
N GLU A 97 -13.11 15.75 -25.80
CA GLU A 97 -14.40 16.19 -26.33
C GLU A 97 -14.45 16.06 -27.86
N TYR A 98 -13.39 16.49 -28.56
CA TYR A 98 -13.34 16.37 -30.02
C TYR A 98 -13.22 14.92 -30.51
N LEU A 99 -12.46 14.06 -29.83
CA LEU A 99 -12.48 12.63 -30.14
C LEU A 99 -13.90 12.07 -30.03
N LEU A 100 -14.62 12.41 -28.95
CA LEU A 100 -15.99 11.95 -28.74
C LEU A 100 -16.95 12.47 -29.80
N LYS A 101 -16.79 13.73 -30.25
CA LYS A 101 -17.54 14.29 -31.38
C LYS A 101 -17.25 13.53 -32.69
N GLU A 102 -15.99 13.17 -32.96
CA GLU A 102 -15.62 12.34 -34.12
C GLU A 102 -16.26 10.95 -34.07
N GLN A 103 -16.34 10.34 -32.89
CA GLN A 103 -17.00 9.04 -32.70
C GLN A 103 -18.53 9.16 -32.83
N ALA A 104 -19.13 10.19 -32.23
CA ALA A 104 -20.56 10.46 -32.29
C ALA A 104 -21.05 10.75 -33.72
N ALA A 105 -20.22 11.38 -34.56
CA ALA A 105 -20.52 11.65 -35.96
C ALA A 105 -20.79 10.37 -36.79
N LYS A 106 -20.35 9.20 -36.31
CA LYS A 106 -20.57 7.90 -36.99
C LYS A 106 -22.01 7.41 -36.90
N LEU A 107 -22.81 7.94 -35.97
CA LEU A 107 -24.22 7.57 -35.79
C LEU A 107 -25.10 8.83 -35.82
N PRO A 108 -26.08 8.96 -36.75
CA PRO A 108 -26.91 10.17 -36.86
C PRO A 108 -27.63 10.58 -35.59
N GLU A 109 -27.98 9.63 -34.73
CA GLU A 109 -28.59 9.88 -33.42
C GLU A 109 -27.65 10.65 -32.49
N LEU A 110 -26.40 10.18 -32.34
CA LEU A 110 -25.39 10.80 -31.49
C LEU A 110 -24.88 12.13 -32.07
N ALA A 111 -24.77 12.22 -33.40
CA ALA A 111 -24.35 13.44 -34.08
C ALA A 111 -25.25 14.65 -33.77
N LYS A 112 -26.57 14.42 -33.62
CA LYS A 112 -27.56 15.48 -33.29
C LYS A 112 -27.37 16.09 -31.91
N VAL A 113 -26.80 15.33 -30.97
CA VAL A 113 -26.57 15.75 -29.58
C VAL A 113 -25.09 15.96 -29.28
N SER A 114 -24.24 16.05 -30.31
CA SER A 114 -22.79 16.14 -30.15
C SER A 114 -22.33 17.36 -29.33
N GLU A 115 -23.10 18.46 -29.34
CA GLU A 115 -22.85 19.63 -28.51
C GLU A 115 -23.24 19.45 -27.03
N PHE A 116 -23.86 18.32 -26.66
CA PHE A 116 -24.06 17.92 -25.27
C PHE A 116 -22.91 17.10 -24.69
N ILE A 117 -21.92 16.72 -25.51
CA ILE A 117 -20.65 16.19 -25.00
C ILE A 117 -19.98 17.31 -24.20
N HIS A 118 -19.53 17.01 -22.97
CA HIS A 118 -19.01 17.99 -22.03
C HIS A 118 -20.03 19.07 -21.56
N PHE A 119 -21.33 18.84 -21.72
CA PHE A 119 -22.34 19.84 -21.38
C PHE A 119 -22.25 20.29 -19.92
N ALA A 120 -22.14 21.61 -19.73
CA ALA A 120 -22.04 22.32 -18.45
C ALA A 120 -20.87 21.93 -17.53
N CYS A 121 -20.03 20.98 -17.94
CA CYS A 121 -18.84 20.56 -17.23
C CYS A 121 -17.74 21.62 -17.25
N THR A 122 -16.89 21.56 -16.23
CA THR A 122 -15.52 22.06 -16.32
C THR A 122 -14.55 20.89 -16.51
N SER A 123 -13.34 21.15 -17.00
CA SER A 123 -12.31 20.13 -17.18
C SER A 123 -12.03 19.33 -15.89
N GLU A 124 -12.17 19.98 -14.74
CA GLU A 124 -11.99 19.31 -13.45
C GLU A 124 -13.11 18.38 -13.03
N ASP A 125 -14.33 18.55 -13.54
CA ASP A 125 -15.38 17.55 -13.33
C ASP A 125 -14.94 16.21 -13.93
N ILE A 126 -14.28 16.24 -15.08
CA ILE A 126 -13.76 15.05 -15.75
C ILE A 126 -12.47 14.55 -15.09
N ASN A 127 -11.53 15.45 -14.77
CA ASN A 127 -10.24 15.08 -14.19
C ASN A 127 -10.39 14.40 -12.83
N ASN A 128 -11.13 15.00 -11.90
CA ASN A 128 -11.24 14.46 -10.53
C ASN A 128 -11.87 13.05 -10.54
N LEU A 129 -12.93 12.86 -11.33
CA LEU A 129 -13.58 11.55 -11.45
C LEU A 129 -12.64 10.54 -12.11
N SER A 130 -11.86 10.96 -13.11
CA SER A 130 -10.83 10.10 -13.71
C SER A 130 -9.79 9.68 -12.68
N HIS A 131 -9.28 10.60 -11.86
CA HIS A 131 -8.32 10.31 -10.81
C HIS A 131 -8.88 9.36 -9.75
N ALA A 132 -10.14 9.56 -9.33
CA ALA A 132 -10.82 8.67 -8.38
C ALA A 132 -10.98 7.24 -8.94
N LEU A 133 -11.35 7.10 -10.22
CA LEU A 133 -11.44 5.81 -10.90
C LEU A 133 -10.06 5.13 -11.03
N MET A 134 -9.03 5.89 -11.42
CA MET A 134 -7.64 5.40 -11.51
C MET A 134 -7.13 4.92 -10.14
N LEU A 135 -7.40 5.69 -9.08
CA LEU A 135 -7.03 5.33 -7.72
C LEU A 135 -7.80 4.09 -7.24
N ARG A 136 -9.07 3.94 -7.60
CA ARG A 136 -9.85 2.74 -7.29
C ARG A 136 -9.25 1.50 -7.94
N GLU A 137 -9.02 1.54 -9.25
CA GLU A 137 -8.43 0.42 -10.01
C GLU A 137 -7.04 0.08 -9.46
N GLY A 138 -6.18 1.08 -9.24
CA GLY A 138 -4.85 0.88 -8.68
C GLY A 138 -4.88 0.33 -7.24
N ARG A 139 -5.84 0.77 -6.41
CA ARG A 139 -6.00 0.28 -5.03
C ARG A 139 -6.54 -1.15 -5.00
N ASP A 140 -7.64 -1.40 -5.70
CA ASP A 140 -8.44 -2.61 -5.56
C ASP A 140 -7.87 -3.78 -6.37
N GLU A 141 -7.33 -3.51 -7.56
CA GLU A 141 -6.85 -4.55 -8.47
C GLU A 141 -5.34 -4.81 -8.36
N VAL A 142 -4.56 -3.85 -7.87
CA VAL A 142 -3.10 -3.97 -7.79
C VAL A 142 -2.58 -3.94 -6.35
N MET A 143 -2.85 -2.86 -5.62
CA MET A 143 -2.23 -2.61 -4.33
C MET A 143 -2.72 -3.57 -3.24
N LEU A 144 -4.04 -3.65 -3.01
CA LEU A 144 -4.62 -4.48 -1.97
C LEU A 144 -4.33 -5.98 -2.15
N PRO A 145 -4.40 -6.56 -3.37
CA PRO A 145 -4.01 -7.95 -3.58
C PRO A 145 -2.55 -8.24 -3.18
N LEU A 146 -1.61 -7.38 -3.58
CA LEU A 146 -0.20 -7.53 -3.21
C LEU A 146 0.03 -7.34 -1.71
N MET A 147 -0.60 -6.34 -1.08
CA MET A 147 -0.52 -6.15 0.37
C MET A 147 -1.00 -7.39 1.14
N ARG A 148 -2.14 -7.97 0.72
CA ARG A 148 -2.69 -9.21 1.30
C ARG A 148 -1.76 -10.40 1.08
N GLN A 149 -1.17 -10.53 -0.11
CA GLN A 149 -0.20 -11.58 -0.42
C GLN A 149 1.04 -11.47 0.48
N THR A 150 1.59 -10.27 0.66
CA THR A 150 2.73 -10.01 1.55
C THR A 150 2.38 -10.35 3.00
N ALA A 151 1.25 -9.87 3.52
CA ALA A 151 0.81 -10.19 4.89
C ALA A 151 0.60 -11.70 5.08
N ASN A 152 0.00 -12.39 4.10
CA ASN A 152 -0.21 -13.84 4.16
C ASN A 152 1.11 -14.62 4.11
N ALA A 153 2.08 -14.21 3.29
CA ALA A 153 3.39 -14.85 3.24
C ALA A 153 4.12 -14.76 4.60
N ILE A 154 4.02 -13.61 5.28
CA ILE A 154 4.59 -13.43 6.64
C ILE A 154 3.80 -14.25 7.66
N ARG A 155 2.47 -14.32 7.55
CA ARG A 155 1.60 -15.17 8.39
C ARG A 155 1.97 -16.65 8.31
N GLU A 156 2.21 -17.16 7.11
CA GLU A 156 2.62 -18.55 6.93
C GLU A 156 3.94 -18.85 7.66
N LEU A 157 4.89 -17.92 7.63
CA LEU A 157 6.11 -18.04 8.42
C LEU A 157 5.85 -17.93 9.93
N ALA A 158 4.96 -17.03 10.35
CA ALA A 158 4.57 -16.86 11.75
C ALA A 158 4.02 -18.17 12.35
N ILE A 159 3.12 -18.83 11.63
CA ILE A 159 2.54 -20.13 12.02
C ILE A 159 3.60 -21.23 11.96
N ARG A 160 4.39 -21.29 10.88
CA ARG A 160 5.43 -22.31 10.68
C ARG A 160 6.49 -22.27 11.76
N PHE A 161 6.87 -21.08 12.23
CA PHE A 161 7.92 -20.88 13.23
C PHE A 161 7.37 -20.54 14.61
N ALA A 162 6.08 -20.80 14.86
CA ALA A 162 5.41 -20.48 16.11
C ALA A 162 6.11 -21.08 17.34
N GLU A 163 6.71 -22.26 17.19
CA GLU A 163 7.37 -23.03 18.25
C GLU A 163 8.89 -22.89 18.26
N VAL A 164 9.48 -22.01 17.44
CA VAL A 164 10.94 -21.81 17.40
C VAL A 164 11.31 -20.75 18.43
N PRO A 165 11.89 -21.10 19.59
CA PRO A 165 12.30 -20.13 20.59
C PRO A 165 13.40 -19.24 20.02
N MET A 166 13.43 -17.97 20.41
CA MET A 166 14.42 -17.02 19.92
C MET A 166 14.81 -16.05 21.03
N LEU A 167 16.11 -15.76 21.14
CA LEU A 167 16.62 -14.71 22.01
C LEU A 167 16.19 -13.35 21.46
N SER A 168 15.36 -12.64 22.23
CA SER A 168 14.94 -11.29 21.89
C SER A 168 16.11 -10.31 22.02
N ARG A 169 16.01 -9.17 21.33
CA ARG A 169 16.97 -8.07 21.46
C ARG A 169 16.26 -6.76 21.72
N THR A 170 16.56 -6.13 22.86
CA THR A 170 16.10 -4.78 23.19
C THR A 170 17.30 -3.87 23.32
N HIS A 171 17.30 -2.72 22.63
CA HIS A 171 18.50 -1.89 22.45
C HIS A 171 19.69 -2.67 21.84
N GLY A 172 19.40 -3.70 21.04
CA GLY A 172 20.41 -4.60 20.47
C GLY A 172 21.03 -5.59 21.46
N GLN A 173 20.61 -5.61 22.74
CA GLN A 173 21.16 -6.49 23.78
C GLN A 173 20.26 -7.71 24.02
N PRO A 174 20.82 -8.87 24.43
CA PRO A 174 20.05 -10.03 24.88
C PRO A 174 18.94 -9.66 25.87
N ALA A 175 17.74 -10.17 25.63
CA ALA A 175 16.55 -9.89 26.43
C ALA A 175 15.67 -11.14 26.57
N SER A 176 14.58 -11.03 27.35
CA SER A 176 13.64 -12.11 27.61
C SER A 176 13.20 -12.82 26.31
N PRO A 177 13.33 -14.15 26.21
CA PRO A 177 13.06 -14.90 24.99
C PRO A 177 11.63 -14.75 24.46
N THR A 178 11.49 -14.92 23.14
CA THR A 178 10.23 -14.95 22.38
C THR A 178 10.21 -16.21 21.50
N THR A 179 9.29 -16.30 20.54
CA THR A 179 9.44 -17.21 19.40
C THR A 179 9.57 -16.43 18.11
N LEU A 180 10.33 -16.96 17.15
CA LEU A 180 10.47 -16.35 15.83
C LEU A 180 9.10 -16.13 15.17
N GLY A 181 8.21 -17.12 15.27
CA GLY A 181 6.86 -16.99 14.75
C GLY A 181 6.05 -15.88 15.42
N LYS A 182 6.29 -15.63 16.71
CA LYS A 182 5.62 -14.54 17.44
C LYS A 182 6.07 -13.15 16.98
N GLU A 183 7.34 -12.97 16.66
CA GLU A 183 7.81 -11.69 16.10
C GLU A 183 7.22 -11.43 14.72
N LEU A 184 7.09 -12.47 13.89
CA LEU A 184 6.41 -12.36 12.60
C LEU A 184 4.90 -12.07 12.75
N ALA A 185 4.24 -12.67 13.75
CA ALA A 185 2.84 -12.39 14.04
C ALA A 185 2.58 -10.92 14.43
N ASN A 186 3.54 -10.26 15.11
CA ASN A 186 3.45 -8.82 15.39
C ASN A 186 3.33 -8.01 14.10
N VAL A 187 4.15 -8.34 13.10
CA VAL A 187 4.18 -7.65 11.80
C VAL A 187 2.87 -7.88 11.06
N VAL A 188 2.40 -9.12 10.98
CA VAL A 188 1.14 -9.46 10.29
C VAL A 188 -0.02 -8.66 10.86
N TYR A 189 -0.17 -8.63 12.19
CA TYR A 189 -1.26 -7.89 12.83
C TYR A 189 -1.23 -6.39 12.48
N ARG A 190 -0.04 -5.79 12.45
CA ARG A 190 0.15 -4.38 12.05
C ARG A 190 -0.22 -4.16 10.59
N LEU A 191 0.21 -5.04 9.69
CA LEU A 191 -0.09 -4.95 8.25
C LEU A 191 -1.58 -5.07 7.97
N GLU A 192 -2.29 -6.01 8.61
CA GLU A 192 -3.73 -6.22 8.41
C GLU A 192 -4.57 -5.02 8.82
N ARG A 193 -4.18 -4.35 9.91
CA ARG A 193 -4.82 -3.09 10.30
C ARG A 193 -4.70 -2.03 9.20
N GLN A 194 -3.55 -1.97 8.53
CA GLN A 194 -3.36 -1.01 7.43
C GLN A 194 -4.09 -1.45 6.15
N ILE A 195 -4.13 -2.74 5.83
CA ILE A 195 -4.94 -3.26 4.72
C ILE A 195 -6.42 -2.87 4.88
N ALA A 196 -6.97 -3.07 6.08
CA ALA A 196 -8.35 -2.69 6.37
C ALA A 196 -8.58 -1.17 6.23
N GLN A 197 -7.64 -0.35 6.68
CA GLN A 197 -7.72 1.10 6.54
C GLN A 197 -7.64 1.54 5.07
N VAL A 198 -6.67 1.03 4.30
CA VAL A 198 -6.53 1.33 2.86
C VAL A 198 -7.81 0.99 2.10
N ALA A 199 -8.38 -0.19 2.36
CA ALA A 199 -9.63 -0.63 1.72
C ALA A 199 -10.85 0.23 2.10
N ALA A 200 -10.84 0.84 3.29
CA ALA A 200 -11.96 1.63 3.80
C ALA A 200 -11.92 3.11 3.40
N VAL A 201 -10.83 3.61 2.81
CA VAL A 201 -10.73 5.03 2.41
C VAL A 201 -11.79 5.32 1.33
N PRO A 202 -12.71 6.28 1.53
CA PRO A 202 -13.66 6.67 0.51
C PRO A 202 -12.92 7.33 -0.65
N LEU A 203 -13.29 6.98 -1.89
CA LEU A 203 -12.74 7.64 -3.07
C LEU A 203 -13.76 8.66 -3.55
N LEU A 204 -13.46 9.93 -3.31
CA LEU A 204 -14.40 11.02 -3.53
C LEU A 204 -14.40 11.47 -4.99
N GLY A 205 -15.55 11.95 -5.44
CA GLY A 205 -15.73 12.57 -6.74
C GLY A 205 -16.72 13.72 -6.69
N LYS A 206 -16.60 14.66 -7.63
CA LYS A 206 -17.49 15.82 -7.77
C LYS A 206 -17.81 16.09 -9.24
N ILE A 207 -18.99 16.65 -9.51
CA ILE A 207 -19.37 17.21 -10.82
C ILE A 207 -20.33 18.38 -10.59
N ASN A 208 -19.80 19.60 -10.58
CA ASN A 208 -20.55 20.80 -10.18
C ASN A 208 -20.11 22.07 -10.92
N GLY A 209 -19.41 21.91 -12.05
CA GLY A 209 -19.08 22.96 -12.98
C GLY A 209 -17.94 23.87 -12.50
N ALA A 210 -17.84 25.03 -13.15
CA ALA A 210 -16.64 25.87 -13.13
C ALA A 210 -16.09 26.23 -11.74
N VAL A 211 -16.93 26.45 -10.74
CA VAL A 211 -16.49 26.90 -9.39
C VAL A 211 -17.29 26.25 -8.26
N GLY A 212 -17.95 25.11 -8.52
CA GLY A 212 -18.63 24.36 -7.47
C GLY A 212 -20.13 24.64 -7.29
N ASN A 213 -20.74 25.50 -8.10
CA ASN A 213 -22.11 26.00 -7.86
C ASN A 213 -23.10 25.76 -9.00
N TYR A 214 -22.81 24.83 -9.92
CA TYR A 214 -23.71 24.46 -11.01
C TYR A 214 -24.15 25.62 -11.94
N ASN A 215 -23.41 26.74 -12.00
CA ASN A 215 -23.86 27.96 -12.68
C ASN A 215 -24.28 27.74 -14.15
N ALA A 216 -23.46 27.02 -14.92
CA ALA A 216 -23.76 26.69 -16.32
C ALA A 216 -24.99 25.78 -16.44
N HIS A 217 -25.08 24.77 -15.57
CA HIS A 217 -26.18 23.82 -15.50
C HIS A 217 -27.52 24.55 -15.26
N LEU A 218 -27.58 25.36 -14.19
CA LEU A 218 -28.78 26.12 -13.80
C LEU A 218 -29.13 27.24 -14.78
N SER A 219 -28.17 27.75 -15.55
CA SER A 219 -28.45 28.75 -16.60
C SER A 219 -29.22 28.17 -17.79
N ALA A 220 -29.05 26.87 -18.05
CA ALA A 220 -29.71 26.18 -19.15
C ALA A 220 -30.95 25.42 -18.68
N TYR A 221 -30.88 24.78 -17.51
CA TYR A 221 -31.97 24.01 -16.93
C TYR A 221 -32.15 24.38 -15.45
N PRO A 222 -32.91 25.45 -15.14
CA PRO A 222 -33.07 25.96 -13.78
C PRO A 222 -33.93 25.05 -12.89
N ASP A 223 -34.77 24.20 -13.48
CA ASP A 223 -35.74 23.37 -12.75
C ASP A 223 -35.22 21.95 -12.43
N ILE A 224 -34.00 21.61 -12.89
CA ILE A 224 -33.36 20.32 -12.61
C ILE A 224 -32.61 20.40 -11.28
N ASP A 225 -32.84 19.42 -10.40
CA ASP A 225 -32.02 19.21 -9.21
C ASP A 225 -30.64 18.62 -9.62
N TRP A 226 -29.72 19.53 -9.94
CA TRP A 226 -28.38 19.16 -10.42
C TRP A 226 -27.52 18.52 -9.33
N GLU A 227 -27.77 18.80 -8.05
CA GLU A 227 -27.04 18.15 -6.96
C GLU A 227 -27.48 16.68 -6.84
N ALA A 228 -28.79 16.40 -6.87
CA ALA A 228 -29.30 15.04 -6.89
C ALA A 228 -28.83 14.27 -8.14
N ASN A 229 -28.82 14.93 -9.32
CA ASN A 229 -28.29 14.33 -10.53
C ASN A 229 -26.79 14.01 -10.44
N ALA A 230 -25.98 14.93 -9.89
CA ALA A 230 -24.55 14.74 -9.68
C ALA A 230 -24.25 13.60 -8.71
N ARG A 231 -24.99 13.52 -7.59
CA ARG A 231 -24.87 12.44 -6.62
C ARG A 231 -25.14 11.08 -7.27
N ALA A 232 -26.27 10.94 -7.96
CA ALA A 232 -26.63 9.69 -8.64
C ALA A 232 -25.60 9.32 -9.72
N PHE A 233 -25.10 10.28 -10.49
CA PHE A 233 -24.03 10.03 -11.46
C PHE A 233 -22.76 9.46 -10.79
N ILE A 234 -22.35 10.04 -9.67
CA ILE A 234 -21.10 9.65 -8.98
C ILE A 234 -21.26 8.33 -8.22
N GLU A 235 -22.35 8.18 -7.46
CA GLU A 235 -22.59 7.03 -6.59
C GLU A 235 -23.10 5.82 -7.38
N ASP A 236 -24.14 5.99 -8.20
CA ASP A 236 -24.82 4.87 -8.87
C ASP A 236 -24.12 4.43 -10.16
N GLU A 237 -23.64 5.38 -10.97
CA GLU A 237 -23.05 5.06 -12.28
C GLU A 237 -21.54 4.86 -12.22
N LEU A 238 -20.84 5.68 -11.43
CA LEU A 238 -19.38 5.59 -11.31
C LEU A 238 -18.93 4.76 -10.11
N GLY A 239 -19.75 4.53 -9.09
CA GLY A 239 -19.40 3.77 -7.89
C GLY A 239 -18.37 4.47 -7.00
N LEU A 240 -18.42 5.79 -6.94
CA LEU A 240 -17.55 6.66 -6.13
C LEU A 240 -18.38 7.32 -5.01
N ALA A 241 -17.71 7.95 -4.04
CA ALA A 241 -18.40 8.69 -2.99
C ALA A 241 -18.58 10.17 -3.40
N PHE A 242 -19.79 10.70 -3.26
CA PHE A 242 -20.09 12.07 -3.67
C PHE A 242 -19.51 13.11 -2.71
N ASN A 243 -18.80 14.10 -3.24
CA ASN A 243 -18.37 15.30 -2.52
C ASN A 243 -19.20 16.52 -2.96
N PRO A 244 -20.19 16.96 -2.16
CA PRO A 244 -21.08 18.07 -2.53
C PRO A 244 -20.42 19.45 -2.46
N TYR A 245 -19.36 19.63 -1.67
CA TYR A 245 -18.77 20.94 -1.41
C TYR A 245 -17.35 21.02 -1.94
N THR A 246 -17.20 21.59 -3.12
CA THR A 246 -15.89 21.76 -3.76
C THR A 246 -15.78 23.14 -4.38
N THR A 247 -14.56 23.53 -4.73
CA THR A 247 -14.33 24.67 -5.61
C THR A 247 -14.39 24.18 -7.07
N GLN A 248 -13.50 24.67 -7.93
CA GLN A 248 -13.33 24.10 -9.26
C GLN A 248 -12.71 22.70 -9.21
N ILE A 249 -11.91 22.36 -8.19
CA ILE A 249 -11.28 21.04 -8.00
C ILE A 249 -11.95 20.27 -6.87
N GLU A 250 -11.86 18.94 -6.90
CA GLU A 250 -11.99 18.13 -5.68
C GLU A 250 -10.79 18.47 -4.75
N PRO A 251 -10.99 18.63 -3.42
CA PRO A 251 -9.95 19.13 -2.51
C PRO A 251 -8.76 18.19 -2.27
N HIS A 252 -8.76 16.97 -2.80
CA HIS A 252 -7.71 15.96 -2.71
C HIS A 252 -7.44 15.41 -1.31
N ASP A 253 -8.31 15.69 -0.33
CA ASP A 253 -8.17 15.20 1.06
C ASP A 253 -8.18 13.66 1.11
N TYR A 254 -9.08 13.01 0.36
CA TYR A 254 -9.15 11.55 0.31
C TYR A 254 -7.91 10.91 -0.34
N ILE A 255 -7.22 11.65 -1.23
CA ILE A 255 -5.95 11.20 -1.82
C ILE A 255 -4.87 11.18 -0.74
N ALA A 256 -4.82 12.21 0.11
CA ALA A 256 -3.92 12.25 1.26
C ALA A 256 -4.22 11.11 2.26
N GLU A 257 -5.50 10.87 2.58
CA GLU A 257 -5.93 9.77 3.45
C GLU A 257 -5.48 8.40 2.93
N LEU A 258 -5.68 8.15 1.62
CA LEU A 258 -5.25 6.92 0.96
C LEU A 258 -3.72 6.77 1.02
N PHE A 259 -2.99 7.82 0.68
CA PHE A 259 -1.54 7.79 0.59
C PHE A 259 -0.87 7.65 1.95
N ASP A 260 -1.41 8.29 2.98
CA ASP A 260 -0.96 8.11 4.35
C ASP A 260 -1.24 6.67 4.84
N ALA A 261 -2.38 6.08 4.48
CA ALA A 261 -2.68 4.69 4.83
C ALA A 261 -1.70 3.70 4.18
N ILE A 262 -1.38 3.91 2.90
CA ILE A 262 -0.37 3.11 2.18
C ILE A 262 1.03 3.34 2.76
N ALA A 263 1.41 4.60 3.05
CA ALA A 263 2.71 4.92 3.63
C ALA A 263 2.91 4.26 5.00
N ARG A 264 1.85 4.14 5.82
CA ARG A 264 1.90 3.37 7.08
C ARG A 264 2.13 1.88 6.86
N PHE A 265 1.49 1.27 5.84
CA PHE A 265 1.79 -0.12 5.47
C PHE A 265 3.26 -0.27 5.06
N ASN A 266 3.76 0.63 4.20
CA ASN A 266 5.14 0.65 3.76
C ASN A 266 6.13 0.78 4.92
N THR A 267 5.86 1.65 5.90
CA THR A 267 6.71 1.80 7.08
C THR A 267 6.78 0.53 7.92
N ILE A 268 5.69 -0.22 8.05
CA ILE A 268 5.71 -1.52 8.74
C ILE A 268 6.51 -2.55 7.93
N LEU A 269 6.44 -2.51 6.59
CA LEU A 269 7.23 -3.41 5.76
C LEU A 269 8.73 -3.06 5.75
N ILE A 270 9.10 -1.77 5.83
CA ILE A 270 10.49 -1.35 6.05
C ILE A 270 11.04 -1.94 7.35
N ASP A 271 10.25 -1.87 8.42
CA ASP A 271 10.60 -2.42 9.73
C ASP A 271 10.85 -3.94 9.64
N PHE A 272 9.96 -4.65 8.94
CA PHE A 272 10.14 -6.08 8.65
C PHE A 272 11.38 -6.39 7.81
N ASP A 273 11.60 -5.66 6.72
CA ASP A 273 12.75 -5.89 5.83
C ASP A 273 14.07 -5.70 6.60
N ARG A 274 14.14 -4.71 7.50
CA ARG A 274 15.29 -4.45 8.38
C ARG A 274 15.50 -5.53 9.44
N ASP A 275 14.43 -5.97 10.10
CA ASP A 275 14.52 -7.02 11.11
C ASP A 275 14.95 -8.35 10.47
N VAL A 276 14.41 -8.70 9.31
CA VAL A 276 14.82 -9.90 8.57
C VAL A 276 16.26 -9.80 8.07
N TRP A 277 16.70 -8.62 7.61
CA TRP A 277 18.11 -8.37 7.31
C TRP A 277 18.99 -8.64 8.54
N GLY A 278 18.56 -8.19 9.72
CA GLY A 278 19.23 -8.45 11.00
C GLY A 278 19.27 -9.93 11.35
N TYR A 279 18.16 -10.65 11.21
CA TYR A 279 18.11 -12.11 11.43
C TYR A 279 19.01 -12.88 10.46
N ILE A 280 19.12 -12.46 9.20
CA ILE A 280 20.06 -13.04 8.24
C ILE A 280 21.51 -12.73 8.67
N SER A 281 21.79 -11.51 9.12
CA SER A 281 23.11 -11.11 9.62
C SER A 281 23.55 -11.93 10.84
N LEU A 282 22.63 -12.25 11.74
CA LEU A 282 22.86 -13.13 12.90
C LEU A 282 22.96 -14.62 12.52
N GLY A 283 22.67 -14.97 11.27
CA GLY A 283 22.67 -16.34 10.78
C GLY A 283 21.45 -17.15 11.22
N TYR A 284 20.37 -16.50 11.68
CA TYR A 284 19.10 -17.15 12.05
C TYR A 284 18.35 -17.65 10.81
N PHE A 285 18.56 -16.96 9.69
CA PHE A 285 18.16 -17.41 8.38
C PHE A 285 19.36 -17.57 7.47
N LYS A 286 19.41 -18.70 6.76
CA LYS A 286 20.16 -18.85 5.52
C LYS A 286 19.27 -18.45 4.34
N GLN A 287 19.87 -18.31 3.17
CA GLN A 287 19.15 -18.00 1.94
C GLN A 287 19.35 -19.11 0.92
N LYS A 288 18.25 -19.60 0.36
CA LYS A 288 18.28 -20.54 -0.77
C LYS A 288 18.93 -19.87 -1.96
N THR A 289 19.96 -20.51 -2.52
CA THR A 289 20.61 -20.07 -3.75
C THR A 289 19.99 -20.78 -4.95
N ILE A 290 19.81 -20.05 -6.05
CA ILE A 290 19.47 -20.65 -7.34
C ILE A 290 20.78 -20.90 -8.09
N ALA A 291 20.94 -22.09 -8.67
CA ALA A 291 22.13 -22.43 -9.44
C ALA A 291 22.35 -21.41 -10.57
N GLY A 292 23.54 -20.79 -10.60
CA GLY A 292 23.91 -19.76 -11.59
C GLY A 292 23.77 -18.30 -11.11
N GLU A 293 23.13 -18.03 -9.96
CA GLU A 293 23.13 -16.69 -9.38
C GLU A 293 24.51 -16.33 -8.80
N ILE A 294 25.01 -15.12 -9.12
CA ILE A 294 26.27 -14.59 -8.59
C ILE A 294 25.95 -13.67 -7.41
N GLY A 295 26.32 -14.08 -6.19
CA GLY A 295 26.05 -13.30 -4.98
C GLY A 295 27.03 -12.13 -4.73
N SER A 296 28.26 -12.20 -5.23
CA SER A 296 29.25 -11.12 -5.21
C SER A 296 30.22 -11.27 -6.38
N SER A 297 30.67 -10.15 -6.95
CA SER A 297 31.64 -10.13 -8.05
C SER A 297 33.05 -10.62 -7.63
N THR A 298 33.35 -10.61 -6.33
CA THR A 298 34.70 -10.93 -5.80
C THR A 298 34.70 -11.99 -4.69
N MET A 299 33.57 -12.24 -4.04
CA MET A 299 33.47 -13.17 -2.89
C MET A 299 32.51 -14.32 -3.23
N PRO A 300 33.01 -15.47 -3.74
CA PRO A 300 32.17 -16.54 -4.29
C PRO A 300 31.27 -17.25 -3.28
N HIS A 301 31.53 -17.09 -1.98
CA HIS A 301 30.75 -17.67 -0.88
C HIS A 301 29.61 -16.76 -0.38
N LYS A 302 29.53 -15.50 -0.86
CA LYS A 302 28.63 -14.48 -0.28
C LYS A 302 27.21 -14.63 -0.81
N VAL A 303 26.24 -14.76 0.10
CA VAL A 303 24.81 -14.73 -0.20
C VAL A 303 24.18 -13.54 0.53
N ASN A 304 23.77 -12.50 -0.21
CA ASN A 304 23.30 -11.22 0.35
C ASN A 304 21.77 -11.14 0.32
N PRO A 305 21.11 -10.52 1.31
CA PRO A 305 19.66 -10.34 1.37
C PRO A 305 19.14 -9.25 0.40
N ILE A 306 19.59 -9.28 -0.86
CA ILE A 306 19.37 -8.20 -1.84
C ILE A 306 17.90 -7.91 -2.14
N ASP A 307 17.04 -8.91 -1.99
CA ASP A 307 15.62 -8.77 -2.26
C ASP A 307 14.95 -7.90 -1.16
N PHE A 308 15.33 -8.07 0.12
CA PHE A 308 14.88 -7.21 1.22
C PHE A 308 15.49 -5.80 1.16
N GLU A 309 16.78 -5.69 0.79
CA GLU A 309 17.45 -4.40 0.61
C GLU A 309 16.83 -3.59 -0.56
N ASN A 310 16.42 -4.28 -1.64
CA ASN A 310 15.71 -3.67 -2.76
C ASN A 310 14.31 -3.18 -2.35
N SER A 311 13.60 -3.96 -1.54
CA SER A 311 12.31 -3.54 -1.00
C SER A 311 12.45 -2.30 -0.14
N GLU A 312 13.30 -2.33 0.88
CA GLU A 312 13.52 -1.21 1.81
C GLU A 312 13.78 0.10 1.07
N GLY A 313 14.69 0.08 0.09
CA GLY A 313 15.03 1.27 -0.69
C GLY A 313 13.86 1.83 -1.49
N ASN A 314 13.06 0.96 -2.13
CA ASN A 314 11.89 1.38 -2.88
C ASN A 314 10.75 1.89 -1.98
N LEU A 315 10.54 1.29 -0.81
CA LEU A 315 9.54 1.76 0.17
C LEU A 315 9.86 3.18 0.66
N GLY A 316 11.14 3.49 0.85
CA GLY A 316 11.58 4.85 1.18
C GLY A 316 11.22 5.87 0.10
N ILE A 317 11.45 5.55 -1.18
CA ILE A 317 11.09 6.42 -2.31
C ILE A 317 9.56 6.54 -2.43
N ALA A 318 8.83 5.44 -2.31
CA ALA A 318 7.37 5.43 -2.34
C ALA A 318 6.79 6.38 -1.29
N ASN A 319 7.28 6.28 -0.04
CA ASN A 319 6.79 7.12 1.06
C ASN A 319 7.13 8.60 0.86
N ALA A 320 8.32 8.93 0.33
CA ALA A 320 8.67 10.31 0.03
C ALA A 320 7.70 10.94 -1.00
N LEU A 321 7.31 10.17 -2.02
CA LEU A 321 6.32 10.60 -3.00
C LEU A 321 4.93 10.71 -2.39
N PHE A 322 4.46 9.69 -1.67
CA PHE A 322 3.14 9.72 -1.02
C PHE A 322 2.99 10.89 -0.06
N GLN A 323 4.01 11.17 0.76
CA GLN A 323 4.00 12.32 1.67
C GLN A 323 4.01 13.66 0.92
N HIS A 324 4.77 13.78 -0.17
CA HIS A 324 4.73 14.98 -0.99
C HIS A 324 3.33 15.23 -1.57
N LEU A 325 2.72 14.21 -2.17
CA LEU A 325 1.39 14.34 -2.77
C LEU A 325 0.33 14.63 -1.69
N ALA A 326 0.34 13.90 -0.57
CA ALA A 326 -0.61 14.08 0.53
C ALA A 326 -0.55 15.49 1.15
N SER A 327 0.66 16.06 1.31
CA SER A 327 0.82 17.38 1.91
C SER A 327 0.63 18.54 0.93
N LYS A 328 0.87 18.33 -0.37
CA LYS A 328 0.85 19.40 -1.38
C LYS A 328 -0.47 19.50 -2.14
N LEU A 329 -1.17 18.39 -2.40
CA LEU A 329 -2.37 18.39 -3.22
C LEU A 329 -3.53 19.18 -2.58
N PRO A 330 -3.82 19.06 -1.27
CA PRO A 330 -4.97 19.74 -0.66
C PRO A 330 -4.84 21.26 -0.51
N ILE A 331 -3.72 21.85 -0.94
CA ILE A 331 -3.46 23.27 -0.86
C ILE A 331 -3.48 23.87 -2.26
N SER A 332 -4.55 24.62 -2.56
CA SER A 332 -4.76 25.29 -3.85
C SER A 332 -5.24 26.73 -3.62
N ARG A 333 -4.64 27.70 -4.33
CA ARG A 333 -4.96 29.12 -4.12
C ARG A 333 -6.37 29.48 -4.61
N TRP A 334 -7.15 30.17 -3.76
CA TRP A 334 -8.53 30.58 -4.04
C TRP A 334 -9.40 29.40 -4.52
N GLN A 335 -10.18 29.57 -5.60
CA GLN A 335 -11.02 28.49 -6.14
C GLN A 335 -10.21 27.39 -6.85
N ARG A 336 -8.95 27.66 -7.23
CA ARG A 336 -7.86 26.71 -7.51
C ARG A 336 -6.69 27.40 -8.19
N ASP A 337 -5.50 26.86 -8.04
CA ASP A 337 -4.41 26.98 -9.01
C ASP A 337 -4.20 25.65 -9.76
N LEU A 338 -3.29 25.62 -10.75
CA LEU A 338 -3.08 24.47 -11.64
C LEU A 338 -1.82 23.64 -11.29
N THR A 339 -1.22 23.87 -10.11
CA THR A 339 0.00 23.14 -9.72
C THR A 339 -0.26 21.67 -9.42
N ASP A 340 -1.49 21.33 -9.04
CA ASP A 340 -1.98 19.96 -8.82
C ASP A 340 -1.99 19.14 -10.12
N SER A 341 -2.34 19.74 -11.26
CA SER A 341 -2.49 19.02 -12.54
C SER A 341 -1.25 18.21 -12.94
N THR A 342 -0.05 18.80 -12.84
CA THR A 342 1.18 18.07 -13.15
C THR A 342 1.56 17.08 -12.05
N VAL A 343 1.23 17.37 -10.79
CA VAL A 343 1.52 16.52 -9.64
C VAL A 343 0.65 15.25 -9.67
N LEU A 344 -0.63 15.35 -10.06
CA LEU A 344 -1.55 14.21 -10.22
C LEU A 344 -1.15 13.25 -11.34
N ARG A 345 -0.28 13.66 -12.28
CA ARG A 345 0.33 12.72 -13.24
C ARG A 345 1.36 11.77 -12.60
N ASN A 346 1.65 11.96 -11.30
CA ASN A 346 2.58 11.13 -10.53
C ASN A 346 1.90 10.20 -9.52
N LEU A 347 0.55 10.11 -9.51
CA LEU A 347 -0.19 9.20 -8.61
C LEU A 347 0.35 7.76 -8.66
N GLY A 348 0.63 7.27 -9.86
CA GLY A 348 1.15 5.92 -10.08
C GLY A 348 2.61 5.69 -9.70
N VAL A 349 3.41 6.74 -9.48
CA VAL A 349 4.85 6.59 -9.22
C VAL A 349 5.11 6.04 -7.82
N GLY A 350 4.37 6.54 -6.81
CA GLY A 350 4.40 5.97 -5.45
C GLY A 350 3.87 4.53 -5.42
N PHE A 351 2.83 4.25 -6.20
CA PHE A 351 2.31 2.88 -6.38
C PHE A 351 3.38 1.96 -6.97
N ALA A 352 4.05 2.39 -8.05
CA ALA A 352 5.06 1.61 -8.73
C ALA A 352 6.22 1.20 -7.82
N HIS A 353 6.77 2.14 -7.04
CA HIS A 353 7.81 1.82 -6.06
C HIS A 353 7.31 0.85 -4.98
N SER A 354 6.07 0.99 -4.51
CA SER A 354 5.49 0.06 -3.54
C SER A 354 5.31 -1.34 -4.14
N VAL A 355 4.81 -1.47 -5.37
CA VAL A 355 4.68 -2.77 -6.06
C VAL A 355 6.05 -3.45 -6.22
N ILE A 356 7.06 -2.69 -6.66
CA ILE A 356 8.43 -3.21 -6.80
C ILE A 356 8.92 -3.77 -5.46
N ALA A 357 8.69 -3.03 -4.38
CA ALA A 357 9.08 -3.43 -3.05
C ALA A 357 8.34 -4.68 -2.56
N TYR A 358 7.02 -4.73 -2.69
CA TYR A 358 6.22 -5.86 -2.20
C TYR A 358 6.60 -7.17 -2.89
N GLU A 359 6.81 -7.12 -4.21
CA GLU A 359 7.32 -8.27 -4.94
C GLU A 359 8.75 -8.66 -4.53
N ALA A 360 9.60 -7.68 -4.20
CA ALA A 360 10.95 -7.94 -3.72
C ALA A 360 10.94 -8.60 -2.33
N SER A 361 10.14 -8.10 -1.37
CA SER A 361 9.96 -8.77 -0.07
C SER A 361 9.38 -10.17 -0.24
N LEU A 362 8.36 -10.38 -1.10
CA LEU A 362 7.81 -11.72 -1.38
C LEU A 362 8.88 -12.68 -1.92
N LYS A 363 9.73 -12.20 -2.84
CA LYS A 363 10.85 -12.97 -3.35
C LYS A 363 11.87 -13.29 -2.25
N GLY A 364 12.22 -12.32 -1.40
CA GLY A 364 13.09 -12.52 -0.24
C GLY A 364 12.54 -13.57 0.73
N ILE A 365 11.25 -13.46 1.08
CA ILE A 365 10.53 -14.41 1.95
C ILE A 365 10.63 -15.84 1.40
N SER A 366 10.45 -16.03 0.09
CA SER A 366 10.52 -17.36 -0.54
C SER A 366 11.88 -18.05 -0.39
N LYS A 367 12.94 -17.26 -0.19
CA LYS A 367 14.33 -17.72 -0.07
C LYS A 367 14.77 -17.98 1.37
N LEU A 368 14.00 -17.59 2.38
CA LEU A 368 14.36 -17.80 3.78
C LEU A 368 14.42 -19.29 4.12
N GLU A 369 15.52 -19.70 4.75
CA GLU A 369 15.73 -21.04 5.28
C GLU A 369 16.17 -20.94 6.75
N LEU A 370 15.36 -21.51 7.65
CA LEU A 370 15.59 -21.41 9.09
C LEU A 370 16.89 -22.12 9.50
N ASN A 371 17.69 -21.46 10.33
CA ASN A 371 18.84 -22.05 11.01
C ASN A 371 18.54 -22.21 12.52
N ALA A 372 17.67 -23.18 12.84
CA ALA A 372 17.23 -23.42 14.22
C ALA A 372 18.39 -23.73 15.17
N GLN A 373 19.45 -24.37 14.67
CA GLN A 373 20.64 -24.66 15.47
C GLN A 373 21.30 -23.37 15.96
N LYS A 374 21.54 -22.40 15.09
CA LYS A 374 22.17 -21.13 15.49
C LYS A 374 21.33 -20.34 16.49
N ILE A 375 20.01 -20.38 16.36
CA ILE A 375 19.10 -19.73 17.32
C ILE A 375 19.18 -20.42 18.69
N ALA A 376 19.22 -21.75 18.72
CA ALA A 376 19.36 -22.53 19.95
C ALA A 376 20.71 -22.27 20.64
N GLU A 377 21.80 -22.19 19.88
CA GLU A 377 23.14 -21.84 20.38
C GLU A 377 23.17 -20.46 21.04
N ASP A 378 22.54 -19.45 20.42
CA ASP A 378 22.46 -18.10 21.00
C ASP A 378 21.65 -18.07 22.31
N LEU A 379 20.57 -18.85 22.40
CA LEU A 379 19.79 -18.97 23.63
C LEU A 379 20.58 -19.66 24.75
N ASP A 380 21.26 -20.76 24.43
CA ASP A 380 22.05 -21.52 25.41
C ASP A 380 23.27 -20.75 25.92
N ALA A 381 23.73 -19.74 25.17
CA ALA A 381 24.80 -18.84 25.59
C ALA A 381 24.34 -17.72 26.54
N CYS A 382 23.03 -17.49 26.71
CA CYS A 382 22.48 -16.32 27.40
C CYS A 382 21.56 -16.69 28.58
N TRP A 383 22.08 -17.39 29.58
CA TRP A 383 21.33 -17.81 30.77
C TRP A 383 20.92 -16.65 31.69
N GLU A 384 21.58 -15.49 31.58
CA GLU A 384 21.26 -14.28 32.34
C GLU A 384 19.82 -13.78 32.11
N VAL A 385 19.18 -14.15 31.00
CA VAL A 385 17.77 -13.81 30.73
C VAL A 385 16.80 -14.45 31.74
N LEU A 386 17.21 -15.51 32.43
CA LEU A 386 16.45 -16.14 33.50
C LEU A 386 16.48 -15.34 34.82
N ALA A 387 17.23 -14.24 34.89
CA ALA A 387 17.18 -13.35 36.04
C ALA A 387 15.78 -12.75 36.25
N GLU A 388 15.06 -12.43 35.18
CA GLU A 388 13.71 -11.87 35.24
C GLU A 388 12.68 -12.81 35.92
N PRO A 389 12.49 -14.07 35.50
CA PRO A 389 11.53 -14.95 36.14
C PRO A 389 11.90 -15.24 37.60
N ILE A 390 13.20 -15.36 37.92
CA ILE A 390 13.65 -15.62 39.28
C ILE A 390 13.33 -14.43 40.20
N GLN A 391 13.67 -13.19 39.81
CA GLN A 391 13.31 -12.04 40.66
C GLN A 391 11.79 -11.92 40.82
N THR A 392 11.02 -12.29 39.80
CA THR A 392 9.56 -12.19 39.82
C THR A 392 8.96 -13.20 40.81
N VAL A 393 9.47 -14.43 40.84
CA VAL A 393 9.07 -15.42 41.84
C VAL A 393 9.56 -15.05 43.24
N MET A 394 10.76 -14.47 43.38
CA MET A 394 11.22 -13.91 44.66
C MET A 394 10.27 -12.83 45.20
N ARG A 395 9.78 -11.93 44.33
CA ARG A 395 8.76 -10.93 44.67
C ARG A 395 7.46 -11.58 45.14
N ARG A 396 7.00 -12.64 44.46
CA ARG A 396 5.79 -13.39 44.84
C ARG A 396 5.86 -13.93 46.27
N TYR A 397 7.05 -14.32 46.75
CA TYR A 397 7.28 -14.82 48.11
C TYR A 397 7.84 -13.76 49.08
N ASN A 398 7.76 -12.47 48.72
CA ASN A 398 8.18 -11.35 49.56
C ASN A 398 9.67 -11.42 50.01
N ILE A 399 10.54 -11.97 49.19
CA ILE A 399 12.00 -11.94 49.44
C ILE A 399 12.51 -10.51 49.21
N GLU A 400 13.19 -9.95 50.21
CA GLU A 400 13.73 -8.59 50.14
C GLU A 400 14.81 -8.42 49.06
N ASN A 401 14.82 -7.22 48.45
CA ASN A 401 15.80 -6.76 47.45
C ASN A 401 16.07 -7.78 46.32
N PRO A 402 15.03 -8.32 45.66
CA PRO A 402 15.20 -9.42 44.71
C PRO A 402 15.93 -9.01 43.45
N TYR A 403 15.74 -7.77 42.99
CA TYR A 403 16.42 -7.23 41.82
C TYR A 403 17.91 -7.00 42.10
N GLU A 404 18.25 -6.44 43.26
CA GLU A 404 19.62 -6.15 43.68
C GLU A 404 20.43 -7.44 43.84
N LYS A 405 19.85 -8.46 44.50
CA LYS A 405 20.45 -9.79 44.66
C LYS A 405 20.79 -10.44 43.33
N LEU A 406 19.91 -10.31 42.33
CA LEU A 406 20.15 -10.83 40.99
C LEU A 406 21.12 -9.97 40.18
N LYS A 407 21.07 -8.64 40.33
CA LYS A 407 22.01 -7.73 39.69
C LYS A 407 23.45 -7.98 40.15
N GLU A 408 23.67 -8.30 41.43
CA GLU A 408 24.99 -8.67 41.93
C GLU A 408 25.51 -9.98 41.30
N LEU A 409 24.61 -10.92 41.00
CA LEU A 409 24.94 -12.18 40.31
C LEU A 409 25.20 -11.98 38.80
N THR A 410 24.46 -11.07 38.15
CA THR A 410 24.43 -10.93 36.68
C THR A 410 25.34 -9.84 36.12
N ARG A 411 25.79 -8.87 36.93
CA ARG A 411 26.46 -7.67 36.41
C ARG A 411 27.90 -7.94 35.96
N GLY A 412 28.11 -7.89 34.65
CA GLY A 412 29.44 -7.92 34.01
C GLY A 412 30.07 -9.31 33.87
N LYS A 413 29.29 -10.37 34.08
CA LYS A 413 29.73 -11.77 33.94
C LYS A 413 28.62 -12.57 33.26
N GLY A 414 28.97 -13.46 32.32
CA GLY A 414 28.06 -14.49 31.85
C GLY A 414 27.71 -15.43 33.01
N ILE A 415 26.45 -15.88 33.09
CA ILE A 415 25.99 -16.74 34.18
C ILE A 415 25.93 -18.17 33.67
N SER A 416 26.56 -19.11 34.36
CA SER A 416 26.44 -20.52 34.01
C SER A 416 25.13 -21.11 34.56
N PRO A 417 24.60 -22.18 33.94
CA PRO A 417 23.45 -22.92 34.46
C PRO A 417 23.63 -23.31 35.93
N GLU A 418 24.82 -23.77 36.31
CA GLU A 418 25.15 -24.25 37.65
C GLU A 418 25.13 -23.13 38.69
N ALA A 419 25.62 -21.93 38.31
CA ALA A 419 25.59 -20.76 39.17
C ALA A 419 24.14 -20.32 39.45
N LEU A 420 23.28 -20.36 38.42
CA LEU A 420 21.85 -20.08 38.54
C LEU A 420 21.14 -21.09 39.45
N GLN A 421 21.41 -22.39 39.29
CA GLN A 421 20.83 -23.41 40.16
C GLN A 421 21.26 -23.26 41.62
N THR A 422 22.55 -22.98 41.85
CA THR A 422 23.10 -22.75 43.21
C THR A 422 22.44 -21.52 43.85
N PHE A 423 22.22 -20.46 43.08
CA PHE A 423 21.51 -19.28 43.55
C PHE A 423 20.07 -19.61 43.97
N ILE A 424 19.33 -20.35 43.14
CA ILE A 424 17.94 -20.76 43.43
C ILE A 424 17.86 -21.61 44.70
N ASP A 425 18.82 -22.51 44.94
CA ASP A 425 18.85 -23.33 46.15
C ASP A 425 18.98 -22.50 47.43
N GLY A 426 19.72 -21.40 47.38
CA GLY A 426 19.94 -20.49 48.50
C GLY A 426 18.74 -19.58 48.83
N LEU A 427 17.68 -19.54 48.02
CA LEU A 427 16.54 -18.66 48.25
C LEU A 427 15.61 -19.19 49.36
N ASP A 428 15.07 -18.32 50.20
CA ASP A 428 14.07 -18.69 51.20
C ASP A 428 12.65 -18.70 50.57
N MET A 429 12.30 -19.80 49.91
CA MET A 429 11.00 -19.98 49.24
C MET A 429 10.60 -21.47 49.19
N PRO A 430 9.30 -21.80 48.95
CA PRO A 430 8.83 -23.18 48.92
C PRO A 430 9.60 -24.07 47.93
N ALA A 431 9.85 -25.32 48.33
CA ALA A 431 10.59 -26.28 47.50
C ALA A 431 9.96 -26.49 46.10
N ALA A 432 8.63 -26.46 46.02
CA ALA A 432 7.91 -26.53 44.74
C ALA A 432 8.27 -25.36 43.81
N ALA A 433 8.36 -24.13 44.33
CA ALA A 433 8.73 -22.96 43.54
C ALA A 433 10.19 -23.01 43.07
N LYS A 434 11.10 -23.50 43.92
CA LYS A 434 12.50 -23.74 43.51
C LYS A 434 12.58 -24.79 42.40
N ALA A 435 11.82 -25.87 42.53
CA ALA A 435 11.77 -26.94 41.53
C ALA A 435 11.25 -26.41 40.19
N GLU A 436 10.17 -25.61 40.18
CA GLU A 436 9.65 -24.96 38.97
C GLU A 436 10.69 -24.03 38.32
N LEU A 437 11.35 -23.16 39.10
CA LEU A 437 12.39 -22.26 38.58
C LEU A 437 13.58 -23.02 37.98
N LYS A 438 13.96 -24.16 38.58
CA LYS A 438 15.06 -25.01 38.08
C LYS A 438 14.74 -25.75 36.78
N GLN A 439 13.46 -25.84 36.38
CA GLN A 439 13.07 -26.38 35.08
C GLN A 439 13.18 -25.35 33.96
N LEU A 440 13.35 -24.06 34.29
CA LEU A 440 13.47 -23.02 33.27
C LEU A 440 14.83 -23.10 32.57
N THR A 441 14.77 -22.94 31.25
CA THR A 441 15.90 -22.70 30.36
C THR A 441 15.58 -21.48 29.52
N PRO A 442 16.58 -20.80 28.94
CA PRO A 442 16.29 -19.71 27.99
C PRO A 442 15.34 -20.15 26.86
N ALA A 443 15.45 -21.38 26.38
CA ALA A 443 14.60 -21.89 25.30
C ALA A 443 13.13 -22.13 25.69
N ASN A 444 12.83 -22.44 26.97
CA ASN A 444 11.45 -22.69 27.42
C ASN A 444 10.82 -21.49 28.15
N TYR A 445 11.59 -20.46 28.49
CA TYR A 445 11.10 -19.20 29.06
C TYR A 445 10.55 -18.25 27.98
N ILE A 446 9.54 -18.72 27.24
CA ILE A 446 8.92 -18.02 26.09
C ILE A 446 7.49 -17.55 26.34
N GLY A 447 7.02 -17.63 27.60
CA GLY A 447 5.67 -17.24 28.00
C GLY A 447 4.59 -17.91 27.14
N ASN A 448 3.68 -17.11 26.58
CA ASN A 448 2.61 -17.58 25.69
C ASN A 448 2.88 -17.30 24.21
N ALA A 449 4.13 -17.09 23.81
CA ALA A 449 4.51 -16.69 22.44
C ALA A 449 3.97 -17.65 21.36
N VAL A 450 4.04 -18.96 21.59
CA VAL A 450 3.48 -19.99 20.69
C VAL A 450 1.98 -19.78 20.46
N ALA A 451 1.21 -19.59 21.53
CA ALA A 451 -0.23 -19.40 21.44
C ALA A 451 -0.60 -18.06 20.78
N GLN A 452 0.22 -17.03 20.95
CA GLN A 452 0.05 -15.76 20.23
C GLN A 452 0.33 -15.93 18.73
N ALA A 453 1.42 -16.60 18.34
CA ALA A 453 1.77 -16.84 16.95
C ALA A 453 0.74 -17.71 16.22
N LYS A 454 0.18 -18.74 16.88
CA LYS A 454 -0.84 -19.63 16.29
C LYS A 454 -2.23 -19.00 16.16
N ARG A 455 -2.51 -17.91 16.89
CA ARG A 455 -3.81 -17.21 16.86
C ARG A 455 -3.94 -16.22 15.72
N ILE A 456 -2.81 -15.84 15.10
CA ILE A 456 -2.80 -14.75 14.13
C ILE A 456 -3.63 -15.08 12.91
#